data_AF-A0A7X6XP35-F1
#
_entry.id   AF-A0A7X6XP35-F1
#
_cell.length_a   1.000
_cell.length_b   1.000
_cell.length_c   1.000
_cell.angle_alpha   90.00
_cell.angle_beta   90.00
_cell.angle_gamma   90.00
#
_symmetry.space_group_name_H-M   'P 1'
#
loop_
_entity.id
_entity.type
_entity.pdbx_description
1 polymer ?
#
loop_
_entity_poly.entity_id
_entity_poly.type
_entity_poly.pdbx_seq_one_letter_code
_entity_poly.pdbx_strand_id
1 'polypeptide(L)'
;MSDGIAFQEHWAAHFARRMAARIEHALATPDPRERRDALAGALDLGKEARLRIESGTTDDAAEREGLRHLQQALDEVQAALNRYDVCTDDVIRAAKEEAAQAADHLAAVGR
;
A
#
# COMPACT_ATOMS: atom_id res chain seq x y z
N MET A 1 18.18 -9.12 19.37
CA MET A 1 17.69 -7.84 18.80
C MET A 1 17.02 -8.03 17.45
N SER A 2 17.05 -9.23 16.84
CA SER A 2 16.48 -9.49 15.51
C SER A 2 14.95 -9.67 15.47
N ASP A 3 14.33 -10.07 16.57
CA ASP A 3 12.88 -10.35 16.62
C ASP A 3 12.00 -9.11 16.38
N GLY A 4 12.50 -7.91 16.72
CA GLY A 4 11.75 -6.67 16.53
C GLY A 4 11.66 -6.26 15.07
N ILE A 5 12.73 -6.49 14.29
CA ILE A 5 12.83 -6.11 12.88
C ILE A 5 11.95 -7.02 12.02
N ALA A 6 12.10 -8.35 12.17
CA ALA A 6 11.27 -9.32 11.46
C ALA A 6 9.77 -9.17 11.78
N PHE A 7 9.43 -8.72 13.00
CA PHE A 7 8.07 -8.39 13.36
C PHE A 7 7.55 -7.15 12.61
N GLN A 8 8.31 -6.06 12.52
CA GLN A 8 7.88 -4.85 11.78
C GLN A 8 7.72 -5.11 10.28
N GLU A 9 8.61 -5.89 9.66
CA GLU A 9 8.54 -6.24 8.24
C GLU A 9 7.29 -7.07 7.92
N HIS A 10 6.93 -8.02 8.80
CA HIS A 10 5.70 -8.79 8.68
C HIS A 10 4.45 -7.90 8.73
N TRP A 11 4.46 -6.89 9.60
CA TRP A 11 3.38 -5.91 9.67
C TRP A 11 3.33 -5.01 8.45
N ALA A 12 4.47 -4.54 7.94
CA ALA A 12 4.53 -3.74 6.72
C ALA A 12 3.92 -4.49 5.52
N ALA A 13 4.30 -5.75 5.34
CA ALA A 13 3.71 -6.62 4.32
C ALA A 13 2.20 -6.84 4.55
N HIS A 14 1.78 -7.04 5.81
CA HIS A 14 0.35 -7.18 6.16
C HIS A 14 -0.46 -5.94 5.78
N PHE A 15 0.03 -4.75 6.11
CA PHE A 15 -0.65 -3.49 5.78
C PHE A 15 -0.69 -3.22 4.28
N ALA A 16 0.38 -3.52 3.55
CA ALA A 16 0.40 -3.42 2.07
C ALA A 16 -0.63 -4.37 1.42
N ARG A 17 -0.78 -5.61 1.90
CA ARG A 17 -1.85 -6.53 1.42
C ARG A 17 -3.24 -5.98 1.69
N ARG A 18 -3.47 -5.42 2.89
CA ARG A 18 -4.76 -4.82 3.24
C ARG A 18 -5.05 -3.58 2.40
N MET A 19 -4.04 -2.78 2.10
CA MET A 19 -4.14 -1.66 1.17
C MET A 19 -4.59 -2.16 -0.20
N ALA A 20 -3.92 -3.15 -0.78
CA ALA A 20 -4.28 -3.73 -2.08
C ALA A 20 -5.73 -4.26 -2.11
N ALA A 21 -6.16 -4.98 -1.06
CA ALA A 21 -7.53 -5.47 -0.94
C ALA A 21 -8.56 -4.33 -0.83
N ARG A 22 -8.21 -3.22 -0.17
CA ARG A 22 -9.09 -2.05 -0.05
C ARG A 22 -9.21 -1.29 -1.37
N ILE A 23 -8.13 -1.22 -2.15
CA ILE A 23 -8.13 -0.66 -3.52
C ILE A 23 -8.98 -1.54 -4.45
N GLU A 24 -8.86 -2.87 -4.35
CA GLU A 24 -9.71 -3.80 -5.08
C GLU A 24 -11.20 -3.63 -4.74
N HIS A 25 -11.52 -3.46 -3.46
CA HIS A 25 -12.88 -3.12 -3.06
C HIS A 25 -13.34 -1.81 -3.69
N ALA A 26 -12.51 -0.76 -3.70
CA ALA A 26 -12.84 0.51 -4.34
C ALA A 26 -13.17 0.37 -5.84
N LEU A 27 -12.46 -0.50 -6.57
CA LEU A 27 -12.76 -0.83 -7.98
C LEU A 27 -14.14 -1.48 -8.14
N ALA A 28 -14.51 -2.35 -7.20
CA ALA A 28 -15.80 -3.05 -7.23
C ALA A 28 -16.97 -2.18 -6.74
N THR A 29 -16.70 -1.08 -6.03
CA THR A 29 -17.71 -0.19 -5.46
C THR A 29 -18.27 0.79 -6.51
N PRO A 30 -19.58 0.74 -6.82
CA PRO A 30 -20.20 1.66 -7.78
C PRO A 30 -20.49 3.05 -7.18
N ASP A 31 -20.74 3.12 -5.87
CA ASP A 31 -21.03 4.39 -5.20
C ASP A 31 -19.76 5.25 -5.08
N PRO A 32 -19.74 6.47 -5.63
CA PRO A 32 -18.54 7.31 -5.63
C PRO A 32 -18.06 7.72 -4.23
N ARG A 33 -18.96 7.84 -3.25
CA ARG A 33 -18.59 8.21 -1.87
C ARG A 33 -17.96 7.02 -1.16
N GLU A 34 -18.58 5.85 -1.23
CA GLU A 34 -18.03 4.62 -0.67
C GLU A 34 -16.69 4.24 -1.35
N ARG A 35 -16.56 4.47 -2.66
CA ARG A 35 -15.30 4.32 -3.40
C ARG A 35 -14.22 5.25 -2.86
N ARG A 36 -14.55 6.52 -2.63
CA ARG A 36 -13.64 7.51 -2.04
C ARG A 36 -13.22 7.10 -0.62
N ASP A 37 -14.16 6.64 0.20
CA ASP A 37 -13.88 6.17 1.56
C ASP A 37 -12.99 4.91 1.56
N ALA A 38 -13.16 4.04 0.57
CA ALA A 38 -12.27 2.90 0.37
C ALA A 38 -10.84 3.33 0.04
N LEU A 39 -10.67 4.26 -0.90
CA LEU A 39 -9.36 4.80 -1.25
C LEU A 39 -8.71 5.58 -0.09
N ALA A 40 -9.49 6.33 0.70
CA ALA A 40 -8.99 6.99 1.90
C ALA A 40 -8.46 5.97 2.93
N GLY A 41 -9.22 4.90 3.18
CA GLY A 41 -8.76 3.80 4.04
C GLY A 41 -7.52 3.07 3.48
N ALA A 42 -7.39 2.97 2.15
CA ALA A 42 -6.19 2.42 1.53
C ALA A 42 -4.95 3.30 1.76
N LEU A 43 -5.08 4.64 1.68
CA LEU A 43 -4.00 5.56 2.01
C LEU A 43 -3.51 5.40 3.46
N ASP A 44 -4.43 5.29 4.41
CA ASP A 44 -4.06 5.15 5.82
C ASP A 44 -3.31 3.85 6.08
N LEU A 45 -3.73 2.74 5.43
CA LEU A 45 -3.01 1.47 5.48
C LEU A 45 -1.61 1.58 4.84
N GLY A 46 -1.49 2.28 3.71
CA GLY A 46 -0.20 2.48 3.05
C GLY A 46 0.77 3.35 3.87
N LYS A 47 0.25 4.39 4.56
CA LYS A 47 1.04 5.21 5.49
C LYS A 47 1.52 4.40 6.69
N GLU A 48 0.67 3.53 7.24
CA GLU A 48 1.07 2.62 8.32
C GLU A 48 2.14 1.66 7.84
N ALA A 49 1.99 1.04 6.65
CA ALA A 49 3.03 0.21 6.07
C ALA A 49 4.36 0.97 5.93
N ARG A 50 4.32 2.22 5.43
CA ARG A 50 5.53 3.04 5.24
C ARG A 50 6.21 3.37 6.57
N LEU A 51 5.45 3.78 7.57
CA LEU A 51 5.97 4.09 8.91
C LEU A 51 6.67 2.88 9.53
N ARG A 52 6.17 1.67 9.28
CA ARG A 52 6.76 0.43 9.79
C ARG A 52 8.10 0.14 9.15
N ILE A 53 8.20 0.33 7.83
CA ILE A 53 9.45 0.18 7.09
C ILE A 53 10.46 1.24 7.52
N GLU A 54 10.06 2.51 7.58
CA GLU A 54 10.92 3.63 8.03
C GLU A 54 11.37 3.50 9.50
N SER A 55 10.59 2.79 10.33
CA SER A 55 10.96 2.46 11.72
C SER A 55 11.87 1.23 11.83
N GLY A 56 11.94 0.41 10.78
CA GLY A 56 12.92 -0.66 10.61
C GLY A 56 14.29 -0.07 10.30
N THR A 57 15.35 -0.65 10.86
CA THR A 57 16.74 -0.23 10.62
C THR A 57 17.43 -1.06 9.55
N THR A 58 16.66 -1.74 8.70
CA THR A 58 17.17 -2.64 7.66
C THR A 58 17.30 -1.92 6.33
N ASP A 59 18.40 -2.18 5.63
CA ASP A 59 18.70 -1.61 4.31
C ASP A 59 18.79 -2.75 3.29
N ASP A 60 17.75 -3.58 3.25
CA ASP A 60 17.63 -4.70 2.30
C ASP A 60 17.17 -4.18 0.93
N ALA A 61 17.67 -4.78 -0.15
CA ALA A 61 17.22 -4.47 -1.51
C ALA A 61 15.73 -4.73 -1.72
N ALA A 62 15.18 -5.79 -1.13
CA ALA A 62 13.75 -6.10 -1.18
C ALA A 62 12.92 -5.08 -0.38
N GLU A 63 13.44 -4.56 0.72
CA GLU A 63 12.77 -3.50 1.49
C GLU A 63 12.72 -2.19 0.72
N ARG A 64 13.84 -1.78 0.09
CA ARG A 64 13.88 -0.59 -0.78
C ARG A 64 12.92 -0.70 -1.96
N GLU A 65 12.84 -1.87 -2.59
CA GLU A 65 11.91 -2.11 -3.69
C GLU A 65 10.45 -2.09 -3.20
N GLY A 66 10.17 -2.71 -2.05
CA GLY A 66 8.87 -2.65 -1.39
C GLY A 66 8.43 -1.22 -1.05
N LEU A 67 9.35 -0.40 -0.55
CA LEU A 67 9.16 1.03 -0.29
C LEU A 67 8.84 1.81 -1.58
N ARG A 68 9.56 1.53 -2.67
CA ARG A 68 9.35 2.16 -3.98
C ARG A 68 7.93 1.89 -4.49
N HIS A 69 7.52 0.62 -4.50
CA HIS A 69 6.18 0.21 -4.89
C HIS A 69 5.11 0.80 -3.97
N LEU A 70 5.34 0.81 -2.66
CA LEU A 70 4.40 1.39 -1.70
C LEU A 70 4.22 2.90 -1.90
N GLN A 71 5.30 3.63 -2.14
CA GLN A 71 5.24 5.07 -2.40
C GLN A 71 4.49 5.36 -3.70
N GLN A 72 4.72 4.57 -4.76
CA GLN A 72 4.01 4.71 -6.02
C GLN A 72 2.50 4.44 -5.85
N ALA A 73 2.14 3.37 -5.11
CA ALA A 73 0.74 3.08 -4.78
C ALA A 73 0.08 4.23 -4.00
N LEU A 74 0.77 4.81 -3.02
CA LEU A 74 0.29 5.96 -2.26
C LEU A 74 0.04 7.18 -3.15
N ASP A 75 0.97 7.48 -4.05
CA ASP A 75 0.87 8.61 -4.97
C ASP A 75 -0.31 8.44 -5.93
N GLU A 76 -0.54 7.22 -6.43
CA GLU A 76 -1.65 6.90 -7.32
C GLU A 76 -3.01 6.97 -6.60
N VAL A 77 -3.13 6.43 -5.38
CA VAL A 77 -4.36 6.58 -4.58
C VAL A 77 -4.62 8.05 -4.25
N GLN A 78 -3.58 8.82 -3.90
CA GLN A 78 -3.71 10.25 -3.62
C GLN A 78 -4.14 11.02 -4.87
N ALA A 79 -3.60 10.67 -6.04
CA ALA A 79 -4.02 11.24 -7.32
C ALA A 79 -5.48 10.90 -7.63
N ALA A 80 -5.92 9.67 -7.36
CA ALA A 80 -7.31 9.25 -7.53
C ALA A 80 -8.27 10.06 -6.62
N LEU A 81 -7.90 10.31 -5.36
CA LEU A 81 -8.70 11.08 -4.40
C LEU A 81 -8.76 12.59 -4.70
N ASN A 82 -7.69 13.14 -5.28
CA ASN A 82 -7.59 14.55 -5.64
C ASN A 82 -8.40 14.89 -6.90
N ARG A 83 -8.71 13.91 -7.74
CA ARG A 83 -9.59 14.09 -8.90
C ARG A 83 -11.05 14.11 -8.44
N TYR A 84 -11.68 15.28 -8.57
CA TYR A 84 -13.02 15.55 -8.05
C TYR A 84 -14.14 14.78 -8.76
N ASP A 85 -13.90 14.27 -9.98
CA ASP A 85 -15.00 13.82 -10.86
C ASP A 85 -14.85 12.40 -11.42
N VAL A 86 -13.63 11.87 -11.57
CA VAL A 86 -13.44 10.48 -12.01
C VAL A 86 -12.19 9.90 -11.36
N CYS A 87 -12.42 9.11 -10.32
CA CYS A 87 -11.51 8.05 -9.91
C CYS A 87 -11.40 7.06 -11.07
N THR A 88 -10.55 7.35 -12.05
CA THR A 88 -10.38 6.54 -13.26
C THR A 88 -9.88 5.17 -12.86
N ASP A 89 -10.63 4.13 -13.25
CA ASP A 89 -10.34 2.74 -12.89
C ASP A 89 -8.88 2.34 -13.21
N ASP A 90 -8.26 2.93 -14.24
CA ASP A 90 -6.86 2.68 -14.59
C ASP A 90 -5.87 3.13 -13.51
N VAL A 91 -6.08 4.30 -12.90
CA VAL A 91 -5.22 4.80 -11.79
C VAL A 91 -5.42 3.92 -10.55
N ILE A 92 -6.66 3.46 -10.31
CA ILE A 92 -6.95 2.58 -9.18
C ILE A 92 -6.37 1.17 -9.40
N ARG A 93 -6.37 0.66 -10.64
CA ARG A 93 -5.73 -0.62 -11.00
C ARG A 93 -4.22 -0.56 -10.83
N ALA A 94 -3.57 0.49 -11.32
CA ALA A 94 -2.14 0.71 -11.10
C ALA A 94 -1.83 0.69 -9.59
N ALA A 95 -2.65 1.42 -8.79
CA ALA A 95 -2.41 1.51 -7.35
C ALA A 95 -2.53 0.14 -6.65
N LYS A 96 -3.43 -0.72 -7.16
CA LYS A 96 -3.58 -2.09 -6.67
C LYS A 96 -2.35 -2.93 -6.98
N GLU A 97 -1.85 -2.85 -8.22
CA GLU A 97 -0.69 -3.61 -8.68
C GLU A 97 0.56 -3.23 -7.88
N GLU A 98 0.80 -1.93 -7.69
CA GLU A 98 1.90 -1.41 -6.89
C GLU A 98 1.78 -1.84 -5.41
N ALA A 99 0.58 -1.75 -4.81
CA ALA A 99 0.37 -2.21 -3.43
C ALA A 99 0.58 -3.72 -3.25
N ALA A 100 0.22 -4.53 -4.26
CA ALA A 100 0.46 -5.97 -4.26
C ALA A 100 1.96 -6.29 -4.39
N GLN A 101 2.67 -5.62 -5.30
CA GLN A 101 4.12 -5.77 -5.46
C GLN A 101 4.86 -5.36 -4.17
N ALA A 102 4.47 -4.26 -3.54
CA ALA A 102 5.01 -3.86 -2.24
C ALA A 102 4.87 -4.96 -1.18
N ALA A 103 3.69 -5.59 -1.09
CA ALA A 103 3.44 -6.67 -0.15
C ALA A 103 4.32 -7.91 -0.39
N ASP A 104 4.55 -8.27 -1.65
CA ASP A 104 5.36 -9.44 -2.01
C ASP A 104 6.84 -9.21 -1.69
N HIS A 105 7.36 -8.02 -2.02
CA HIS A 105 8.73 -7.63 -1.71
C HIS A 105 8.98 -7.58 -0.19
N LEU A 106 8.08 -6.95 0.58
CA LEU A 106 8.22 -6.86 2.04
C LEU A 106 8.11 -8.21 2.74
N ALA A 107 7.31 -9.13 2.19
CA ALA A 107 7.20 -10.49 2.72
C ALA A 107 8.42 -11.38 2.40
N ALA A 108 9.29 -10.96 1.47
CA ALA A 108 10.54 -11.65 1.19
C ALA A 108 11.64 -11.28 2.21
N VAL A 109 11.57 -10.10 2.82
CA VAL A 109 12.51 -9.64 3.85
C VAL A 109 12.31 -10.38 5.18
N GLY A 110 11.05 -10.64 5.56
CA GLY A 110 10.70 -11.32 6.81
C GLY A 110 10.84 -12.86 6.82
N ARG A 111 11.55 -13.47 5.87
CA ARG A 111 11.78 -14.94 5.79
C ARG A 111 13.17 -15.37 6.23
#